data_AF-A0A2N1JEA8-F1
#
_entry.id   AF-A0A2N1JEA8-F1
#
_cell.length_a   1.000
_cell.length_b   1.000
_cell.length_c   1.000
_cell.angle_alpha   90.00
_cell.angle_beta   90.00
_cell.angle_gamma   90.00
#
_symmetry.space_group_name_H-M   'P 1'
#
loop_
_entity.id
_entity.type
_entity.pdbx_description
1 polymer ?
#
loop_
_entity_poly.entity_id
_entity_poly.type
_entity_poly.pdbx_seq_one_letter_code
_entity_poly.pdbx_strand_id
1 'polypeptide(L)'
;MPRATTRRPEEEVDRGGGVGRASLPVVLRKHQKFMVCALRDLAAELHLLHRIWYKTHTQLRHMVWWRPLHRIRVLGKRLVTGPLHGAVPRSGVQLPSEAPTSAVQTLPFAAHVHAPRYLYKIALAYTAMWDAQPTTWESLPRYATPPTQAPRAAAFAAAWEEGQCVAQLAEALGRASMQCCARLDAHLHTPPAPMHAPTAMAVYACVAKIAAVCRSMCEEEHGSRVSLQQLQDVLERCARRV
;
A
#
# COMPACT_ATOMS: atom_id res chain seq x y z
N MET A 1 -50.23 -32.47 -38.29
CA MET A 1 -49.58 -31.14 -38.13
C MET A 1 -48.60 -31.21 -36.95
N PRO A 2 -47.31 -31.51 -37.17
CA PRO A 2 -46.32 -31.60 -36.10
C PRO A 2 -45.76 -30.22 -35.73
N ARG A 3 -45.62 -29.96 -34.42
CA ARG A 3 -45.03 -28.74 -33.83
C ARG A 3 -43.51 -28.75 -34.02
N ALA A 4 -42.98 -27.70 -34.65
CA ALA A 4 -41.55 -27.43 -34.75
C ALA A 4 -40.98 -27.06 -33.37
N THR A 5 -40.00 -27.84 -32.91
CA THR A 5 -39.15 -27.52 -31.76
C THR A 5 -37.93 -26.74 -32.25
N THR A 6 -37.98 -25.41 -32.08
CA THR A 6 -36.84 -24.53 -32.33
C THR A 6 -35.80 -24.73 -31.23
N ARG A 7 -34.77 -25.54 -31.50
CA ARG A 7 -33.55 -25.62 -30.68
C ARG A 7 -32.84 -24.26 -30.71
N ARG A 8 -32.68 -23.63 -29.55
CA ARG A 8 -31.74 -22.51 -29.37
C ARG A 8 -30.31 -23.05 -29.40
N PRO A 9 -29.35 -22.32 -30.00
CA PRO A 9 -27.94 -22.67 -29.94
C PRO A 9 -27.45 -22.47 -28.50
N GLU A 10 -26.76 -23.49 -28.00
CA GLU A 10 -26.00 -23.45 -26.76
C GLU A 10 -24.90 -22.39 -26.91
N GLU A 11 -24.97 -21.34 -26.10
CA GLU A 11 -23.85 -20.43 -25.90
C GLU A 11 -22.71 -21.23 -25.27
N GLU A 12 -21.72 -21.51 -26.10
CA GLU A 12 -20.42 -22.04 -25.76
C GLU A 12 -19.72 -21.01 -24.86
N VAL A 13 -19.89 -21.18 -23.55
CA VAL A 13 -19.26 -20.35 -22.52
C VAL A 13 -17.77 -20.62 -22.53
N ASP A 14 -17.08 -19.63 -23.08
CA ASP A 14 -15.64 -19.45 -23.15
C ASP A 14 -14.94 -19.80 -21.83
N ARG A 15 -14.08 -20.83 -21.92
CA ARG A 15 -13.24 -21.36 -20.84
C ARG A 15 -11.95 -20.53 -20.76
N GLY A 16 -12.00 -19.41 -20.05
CA GLY A 16 -10.83 -18.66 -19.59
C GLY A 16 -10.68 -18.78 -18.07
N GLY A 17 -9.85 -19.71 -17.60
CA GLY A 17 -9.73 -20.10 -16.19
C GLY A 17 -9.12 -19.05 -15.25
N GLY A 18 -9.51 -19.12 -13.98
CA GLY A 18 -8.57 -18.88 -12.87
C GLY A 18 -8.97 -17.90 -11.78
N VAL A 19 -9.84 -16.92 -12.06
CA VAL A 19 -10.38 -16.02 -11.02
C VAL A 19 -11.90 -16.12 -11.06
N GLY A 20 -12.43 -17.13 -10.36
CA GLY A 20 -13.88 -17.26 -10.16
C GLY A 20 -14.43 -15.91 -9.70
N ARG A 21 -15.50 -15.44 -10.38
CA ARG A 21 -16.16 -14.12 -10.30
C ARG A 21 -16.36 -13.61 -8.85
N ALA A 22 -15.30 -13.25 -8.15
CA ALA A 22 -15.38 -12.64 -6.85
C ALA A 22 -16.01 -11.26 -7.07
N SER A 23 -17.07 -10.96 -6.34
CA SER A 23 -17.71 -9.66 -6.45
C SER A 23 -16.67 -8.58 -6.11
N LEU A 24 -16.69 -7.47 -6.86
CA LEU A 24 -15.75 -6.36 -6.68
C LEU A 24 -15.59 -5.89 -5.20
N PRO A 25 -16.63 -5.86 -4.35
CA PRO A 25 -16.47 -5.55 -2.92
C PRO A 25 -15.57 -6.55 -2.18
N VAL A 26 -15.65 -7.85 -2.51
CA VAL A 26 -14.81 -8.89 -1.91
C VAL A 26 -13.36 -8.70 -2.33
N VAL A 27 -13.12 -8.39 -3.60
CA VAL A 27 -11.78 -8.07 -4.15
C VAL A 27 -11.18 -6.86 -3.44
N LEU A 28 -11.92 -5.76 -3.34
CA LEU A 28 -11.49 -4.53 -2.66
C LEU A 28 -11.17 -4.78 -1.18
N ARG A 29 -12.03 -5.52 -0.46
CA ARG A 29 -11.81 -5.84 0.95
C ARG A 29 -10.58 -6.72 1.17
N LYS A 30 -10.37 -7.74 0.32
CA LYS A 30 -9.18 -8.60 0.37
C LYS A 30 -7.92 -7.78 0.11
N HIS A 31 -7.94 -6.94 -0.92
CA HIS A 31 -6.81 -6.08 -1.26
C HIS A 31 -6.50 -5.07 -0.15
N GLN A 32 -7.51 -4.41 0.42
CA GLN A 32 -7.32 -3.48 1.53
C GLN A 32 -6.67 -4.17 2.74
N LYS A 33 -7.13 -5.37 3.12
CA LYS A 33 -6.49 -6.16 4.20
C LYS A 33 -5.04 -6.49 3.88
N PHE A 34 -4.77 -6.95 2.65
CA PHE A 34 -3.42 -7.25 2.19
C PHE A 34 -2.50 -6.02 2.28
N MET A 35 -2.94 -4.89 1.73
CA MET A 35 -2.18 -3.64 1.75
C MET A 35 -1.94 -3.17 3.19
N VAL A 36 -2.91 -3.24 4.08
CA VAL A 36 -2.72 -2.89 5.50
C VAL A 36 -1.62 -3.75 6.13
N CYS A 37 -1.61 -5.07 5.90
CA CYS A 37 -0.56 -5.94 6.42
C CYS A 37 0.81 -5.59 5.83
N ALA A 38 0.92 -5.51 4.50
CA ALA A 38 2.17 -5.20 3.81
C ALA A 38 2.75 -3.83 4.25
N LEU A 39 1.88 -2.82 4.40
CA LEU A 39 2.30 -1.49 4.84
C LEU A 39 2.73 -1.47 6.30
N ARG A 40 2.13 -2.28 7.17
CA ARG A 40 2.58 -2.43 8.57
C ARG A 40 3.95 -3.08 8.65
N ASP A 41 4.18 -4.13 7.88
CA ASP A 41 5.48 -4.80 7.81
C ASP A 41 6.54 -3.84 7.27
N LEU A 42 6.21 -3.11 6.19
CA LEU A 42 7.09 -2.10 5.61
C LEU A 42 7.39 -0.95 6.59
N ALA A 43 6.39 -0.46 7.33
CA ALA A 43 6.56 0.57 8.35
C ALA A 43 7.51 0.12 9.46
N ALA A 44 7.35 -1.12 9.94
CA ALA A 44 8.19 -1.68 10.99
C ALA A 44 9.66 -1.72 10.57
N GLU A 45 9.94 -2.22 9.36
CA GLU A 45 11.31 -2.26 8.83
C GLU A 45 11.88 -0.86 8.59
N LEU A 46 11.11 0.07 8.01
CA LEU A 46 11.55 1.44 7.81
C LEU A 46 11.85 2.16 9.14
N HIS A 47 11.08 1.89 10.20
CA HIS A 47 11.36 2.40 11.54
C HIS A 47 12.67 1.85 12.10
N LEU A 48 12.93 0.55 11.96
CA LEU A 48 14.20 -0.06 12.36
C LEU A 48 15.37 0.54 11.59
N LEU A 49 15.23 0.68 10.28
CA LEU A 49 16.21 1.32 9.40
C LEU A 49 16.51 2.75 9.83
N HIS A 50 15.47 3.51 10.20
CA HIS A 50 15.58 4.86 10.72
C HIS A 50 16.35 4.93 12.04
N ARG A 51 16.11 3.98 12.95
CA ARG A 51 16.83 3.89 14.23
C ARG A 51 18.30 3.56 14.03
N ILE A 52 18.61 2.60 13.16
CA ILE A 52 20.00 2.26 12.80
C ILE A 52 20.66 3.50 12.21
N TRP A 53 20.03 4.12 11.20
CA TRP A 53 20.53 5.32 10.55
C TRP A 53 20.88 6.41 11.56
N TYR A 54 19.95 6.73 12.46
CA TYR A 54 20.13 7.79 13.44
C TYR A 54 21.32 7.51 14.37
N LYS A 55 21.45 6.28 14.87
CA LYS A 55 22.53 5.91 15.81
C LYS A 55 23.90 5.81 15.14
N THR A 56 23.96 5.39 13.88
CA THR A 56 25.23 5.08 13.21
C THR A 56 25.64 6.10 12.14
N HIS A 57 24.91 7.21 12.02
CA HIS A 57 25.12 8.19 10.94
C HIS A 57 26.55 8.73 10.88
N THR A 58 27.09 9.15 12.02
CA THR A 58 28.43 9.75 12.09
C THR A 58 29.53 8.74 11.73
N GLN A 59 29.34 7.47 12.09
CA GLN A 59 30.31 6.39 11.88
C GLN A 59 30.29 5.86 10.44
N LEU A 60 29.10 5.72 9.84
CA LEU A 60 28.93 4.98 8.59
C LEU A 60 28.72 5.86 7.36
N ARG A 61 28.76 7.20 7.51
CA ARG A 61 28.53 8.15 6.40
C ARG A 61 29.43 7.96 5.18
N HIS A 62 30.63 7.41 5.38
CA HIS A 62 31.62 7.19 4.33
C HIS A 62 31.47 5.83 3.63
N MET A 63 30.58 4.95 4.10
CA MET A 63 30.38 3.63 3.51
C MET A 63 29.67 3.71 2.16
N VAL A 64 30.10 2.90 1.20
CA VAL A 64 29.58 2.91 -0.20
C VAL A 64 28.10 2.53 -0.27
N TRP A 65 27.63 1.72 0.68
CA TRP A 65 26.23 1.32 0.83
C TRP A 65 25.36 2.35 1.57
N TRP A 66 25.95 3.41 2.15
CA TRP A 66 25.22 4.43 2.91
C TRP A 66 24.33 5.34 2.04
N ARG A 67 24.81 5.71 0.84
CA ARG A 67 24.03 6.57 -0.09
C ARG A 67 22.75 5.88 -0.60
N PRO A 68 22.79 4.61 -1.07
CA PRO A 68 21.57 3.87 -1.41
C PRO A 68 20.61 3.74 -0.22
N LEU A 69 21.14 3.52 0.98
CA LEU A 69 20.34 3.47 2.20
C LEU A 69 19.57 4.77 2.45
N HIS A 70 20.19 5.93 2.20
CA HIS A 70 19.49 7.22 2.25
C HIS A 70 18.31 7.29 1.28
N ARG A 71 18.47 6.77 0.06
CA ARG A 71 17.42 6.76 -0.97
C ARG A 71 16.22 5.92 -0.52
N ILE A 72 16.47 4.74 0.03
CA ILE A 72 15.43 3.85 0.61
C ILE A 72 14.65 4.59 1.69
N ARG A 73 15.36 5.31 2.57
CA ARG A 73 14.76 6.10 3.65
C ARG A 73 13.82 7.20 3.12
N VAL A 74 14.25 7.94 2.10
CA VAL A 74 13.43 9.01 1.50
C VAL A 74 12.19 8.44 0.82
N LEU A 75 12.35 7.35 0.07
CA LEU A 75 11.23 6.69 -0.62
C LEU A 75 10.24 6.07 0.39
N GLY A 76 10.75 5.37 1.41
CA GLY A 76 9.93 4.78 2.47
C GLY A 76 9.16 5.83 3.28
N LYS A 77 9.76 7.00 3.52
CA LYS A 77 9.06 8.15 4.12
C LYS A 77 7.88 8.63 3.30
N ARG A 78 8.06 8.77 1.99
CA ARG A 78 6.98 9.20 1.07
C ARG A 78 5.88 8.15 0.94
N LEU A 79 6.26 6.88 1.00
CA LEU A 79 5.32 5.77 0.83
C LEU A 79 4.50 5.51 2.09
N VAL A 80 5.14 5.36 3.27
CA VAL A 80 4.49 4.77 4.46
C VAL A 80 4.55 5.64 5.72
N THR A 81 5.72 6.19 6.06
CA THR A 81 5.92 6.70 7.43
C THR A 81 5.70 8.21 7.58
N GLY A 82 5.77 8.97 6.49
CA GLY A 82 5.77 10.43 6.54
C GLY A 82 6.96 11.02 7.32
N PRO A 83 6.87 12.30 7.72
CA PRO A 83 7.87 12.93 8.58
C PRO A 83 7.86 12.32 9.99
N LEU A 84 8.77 11.37 10.23
CA LEU A 84 8.93 10.66 11.51
C LEU A 84 9.34 11.51 12.72
N HIS A 85 9.64 12.78 12.54
CA HIS A 85 10.15 13.68 13.56
C HIS A 85 9.16 13.90 14.73
N GLY A 86 7.86 13.64 14.51
CA GLY A 86 6.81 13.68 15.53
C GLY A 86 6.25 12.31 15.95
N ALA A 87 6.72 11.21 15.37
CA ALA A 87 6.15 9.87 15.58
C ALA A 87 6.87 9.06 16.68
N VAL A 88 7.91 9.61 17.30
CA VAL A 88 8.55 9.03 18.48
C VAL A 88 7.85 9.61 19.71
N PRO A 89 7.10 8.81 20.50
CA PRO A 89 6.64 9.26 21.80
C PRO A 89 7.87 9.65 22.60
N ARG A 90 8.05 10.96 22.85
CA ARG A 90 9.04 11.41 23.82
C ARG A 90 8.55 10.87 25.16
N SER A 91 9.22 9.83 25.67
CA SER A 91 9.00 9.36 27.03
C SER A 91 9.35 10.51 27.95
N GLY A 92 8.33 11.15 28.54
CA GLY A 92 8.48 12.31 29.40
C GLY A 92 7.38 13.35 29.20
N VAL A 93 6.29 13.18 29.97
CA VAL A 93 5.45 14.23 30.56
C VAL A 93 4.98 15.39 29.65
N GLN A 94 3.72 15.33 29.22
CA GLN A 94 2.64 16.29 29.54
C GLN A 94 1.41 15.96 28.67
N LEU A 95 0.28 15.65 29.31
CA LEU A 95 -1.03 15.86 28.70
C LEU A 95 -1.30 17.37 28.74
N PRO A 96 -1.62 18.04 27.62
CA PRO A 96 -2.47 19.21 27.66
C PRO A 96 -3.91 18.73 27.60
N SER A 97 -4.58 18.85 28.75
CA SER A 97 -6.01 19.03 28.87
C SER A 97 -6.42 20.27 28.06
N GLU A 98 -7.29 20.10 27.06
CA GLU A 98 -8.42 21.00 26.79
C GLU A 98 -9.26 20.46 25.61
N ALA A 99 -10.58 20.53 25.77
CA ALA A 99 -11.59 19.97 24.89
C ALA A 99 -11.68 20.70 23.53
N PRO A 100 -12.19 20.04 22.46
CA PRO A 100 -12.12 20.54 21.10
C PRO A 100 -13.30 21.46 20.79
N THR A 101 -13.05 22.77 20.69
CA THR A 101 -14.02 23.72 20.13
C THR A 101 -13.68 23.96 18.66
N SER A 102 -14.55 23.44 17.79
CA SER A 102 -14.83 23.86 16.41
C SER A 102 -13.77 24.71 15.71
N ALA A 103 -12.84 24.05 15.03
CA ALA A 103 -12.24 24.57 13.83
C ALA A 103 -12.05 23.41 12.86
N VAL A 104 -12.62 23.58 11.66
CA VAL A 104 -12.43 22.75 10.48
C VAL A 104 -10.95 22.39 10.36
N GLN A 105 -10.62 21.14 10.72
CA GLN A 105 -9.28 20.59 10.63
C GLN A 105 -8.92 20.44 9.15
N THR A 106 -8.35 21.48 8.57
CA THR A 106 -7.40 21.33 7.47
C THR A 106 -6.25 20.49 8.02
N LEU A 107 -6.22 19.20 7.72
CA LEU A 107 -5.13 18.27 8.07
C LEU A 107 -3.81 18.74 7.42
N PRO A 108 -2.86 19.43 8.10
CA PRO A 108 -1.68 19.97 7.44
C PRO A 108 -0.47 19.04 7.54
N PHE A 109 -0.58 17.85 8.15
CA PHE A 109 0.55 16.92 8.32
C PHE A 109 0.41 15.60 7.54
N ALA A 110 -0.80 15.25 7.11
CA ALA A 110 -1.11 13.99 6.39
C ALA A 110 -0.95 14.10 4.85
N ALA A 111 -0.58 15.26 4.33
CA ALA A 111 -0.66 15.57 2.89
C ALA A 111 0.33 14.81 1.98
N HIS A 112 1.36 14.13 2.50
CA HIS A 112 2.48 13.62 1.69
C HIS A 112 2.75 12.11 1.80
N VAL A 113 1.89 11.33 2.44
CA VAL A 113 2.07 9.87 2.54
C VAL A 113 1.07 9.16 1.64
N HIS A 114 1.59 8.50 0.60
CA HIS A 114 0.74 7.93 -0.46
C HIS A 114 -0.05 6.69 0.01
N ALA A 115 0.52 5.84 0.87
CA ALA A 115 -0.14 4.59 1.23
C ALA A 115 -1.42 4.77 2.09
N PRO A 116 -1.45 5.62 3.14
CA PRO A 116 -2.69 5.93 3.86
C PRO A 116 -3.73 6.61 2.97
N ARG A 117 -3.31 7.50 2.06
CA ARG A 117 -4.19 8.13 1.07
C ARG A 117 -4.83 7.08 0.17
N TYR A 118 -4.04 6.13 -0.34
CA TYR A 118 -4.53 5.04 -1.15
C TYR A 118 -5.57 4.17 -0.42
N LEU A 119 -5.28 3.77 0.82
CA LEU A 119 -6.22 3.00 1.65
C LEU A 119 -7.53 3.76 1.87
N TYR A 120 -7.45 5.07 2.10
CA TYR A 120 -8.63 5.92 2.23
C TYR A 120 -9.43 6.00 0.92
N LYS A 121 -8.76 6.16 -0.23
CA LYS A 121 -9.42 6.18 -1.55
C LYS A 121 -10.07 4.84 -1.91
N ILE A 122 -9.44 3.70 -1.56
CA ILE A 122 -10.08 2.37 -1.69
C ILE A 122 -11.33 2.29 -0.81
N ALA A 123 -11.26 2.77 0.44
CA ALA A 123 -12.42 2.77 1.33
C ALA A 123 -13.57 3.62 0.76
N LEU A 124 -13.28 4.80 0.19
CA LEU A 124 -14.27 5.62 -0.51
C LEU A 124 -14.87 4.91 -1.74
N ALA A 125 -14.04 4.24 -2.54
CA ALA A 125 -14.52 3.46 -3.68
C ALA A 125 -15.43 2.30 -3.22
N TYR A 126 -15.08 1.65 -2.10
CA TYR A 126 -15.90 0.60 -1.49
C TYR A 126 -17.25 1.15 -0.98
N THR A 127 -17.27 2.30 -0.30
CA THR A 127 -18.52 2.90 0.19
C THR A 127 -19.41 3.38 -0.96
N ALA A 128 -18.83 3.93 -2.03
CA ALA A 128 -19.58 4.35 -3.22
C ALA A 128 -20.27 3.17 -3.95
N MET A 129 -19.84 1.93 -3.70
CA MET A 129 -20.55 0.74 -4.18
C MET A 129 -21.76 0.36 -3.32
N TRP A 130 -21.74 0.73 -2.05
CA TRP A 130 -22.80 0.41 -1.10
C TRP A 130 -24.07 1.22 -1.37
N ASP A 131 -23.91 2.48 -1.78
CA ASP A 131 -25.03 3.39 -2.11
C ASP A 131 -25.80 3.00 -3.38
N ALA A 132 -25.25 2.09 -4.19
CA ALA A 132 -25.88 1.60 -5.42
C ALA A 132 -26.73 0.32 -5.23
N GLN A 133 -26.88 -0.18 -4.00
CA GLN A 133 -27.69 -1.37 -3.75
C GLN A 133 -29.20 -1.05 -3.66
N PRO A 134 -30.07 -1.89 -4.23
CA PRO A 134 -31.52 -1.71 -4.15
C PRO A 134 -32.02 -1.81 -2.70
N THR A 135 -33.11 -1.09 -2.44
CA THR A 135 -33.85 -0.82 -1.19
C THR A 135 -34.22 -2.01 -0.28
N THR A 136 -33.72 -3.21 -0.52
CA THR A 136 -34.10 -4.43 0.21
C THR A 136 -33.27 -4.73 1.47
N TRP A 137 -32.27 -3.91 1.78
CA TRP A 137 -31.44 -4.06 3.00
C TRP A 137 -31.92 -3.09 4.10
N GLU A 138 -33.12 -3.34 4.64
CA GLU A 138 -33.78 -2.47 5.63
C GLU A 138 -33.12 -2.43 7.03
N SER A 139 -32.04 -3.17 7.29
CA SER A 139 -31.58 -3.40 8.67
C SER A 139 -30.10 -3.05 8.94
N LEU A 140 -29.65 -1.85 8.60
CA LEU A 140 -28.37 -1.35 9.10
C LEU A 140 -28.47 0.10 9.64
N PRO A 141 -27.64 0.47 10.63
CA PRO A 141 -27.75 1.75 11.32
C PRO A 141 -27.56 2.90 10.32
N ARG A 142 -28.59 3.73 10.18
CA ARG A 142 -28.55 4.93 9.36
C ARG A 142 -27.61 5.92 10.02
N TYR A 143 -26.46 6.20 9.41
CA TYR A 143 -25.70 7.39 9.74
C TYR A 143 -26.58 8.61 9.45
N ALA A 144 -26.67 9.56 10.38
CA ALA A 144 -27.56 10.73 10.28
C ALA A 144 -27.27 11.61 9.07
N THR A 145 -26.06 11.51 8.52
CA THR A 145 -25.65 12.12 7.25
C THR A 145 -24.80 11.11 6.46
N PRO A 146 -25.21 10.73 5.24
CA PRO A 146 -24.31 10.00 4.35
C PRO A 146 -23.08 10.91 4.10
N PRO A 147 -21.84 10.38 4.18
CA PRO A 147 -20.65 11.18 3.89
C PRO A 147 -20.77 11.74 2.48
N THR A 148 -20.56 13.05 2.31
CA THR A 148 -20.69 13.80 1.06
C THR A 148 -20.12 13.00 -0.11
N GLN A 149 -21.02 12.41 -0.92
CA GLN A 149 -20.68 11.33 -1.84
C GLN A 149 -19.99 11.92 -3.07
N ALA A 150 -18.69 11.62 -3.24
CA ALA A 150 -18.05 11.81 -4.54
C ALA A 150 -18.76 10.88 -5.55
N PRO A 151 -19.04 11.34 -6.79
CA PRO A 151 -19.63 10.48 -7.81
C PRO A 151 -18.79 9.22 -7.97
N ARG A 152 -19.45 8.07 -8.09
CA ARG A 152 -18.81 6.73 -8.09
C ARG A 152 -17.58 6.69 -9.01
N ALA A 153 -17.70 7.18 -10.25
CA ALA A 153 -16.60 7.29 -11.20
C ALA A 153 -15.38 8.04 -10.64
N ALA A 154 -15.60 9.18 -9.97
CA ALA A 154 -14.53 9.97 -9.35
C ALA A 154 -13.88 9.27 -8.16
N ALA A 155 -14.62 8.49 -7.37
CA ALA A 155 -14.06 7.69 -6.29
C ALA A 155 -13.13 6.58 -6.82
N PHE A 156 -13.56 5.88 -7.88
CA PHE A 156 -12.75 4.86 -8.56
C PHE A 156 -11.50 5.46 -9.24
N ALA A 157 -11.65 6.57 -9.95
CA ALA A 157 -10.54 7.27 -10.60
C ALA A 157 -9.49 7.74 -9.57
N ALA A 158 -9.92 8.36 -8.46
CA ALA A 158 -9.01 8.82 -7.42
C ALA A 158 -8.29 7.66 -6.70
N ALA A 159 -8.95 6.50 -6.54
CA ALA A 159 -8.32 5.30 -6.00
C ALA A 159 -7.27 4.72 -6.97
N TRP A 160 -7.58 4.72 -8.27
CA TRP A 160 -6.66 4.29 -9.32
C TRP A 160 -5.40 5.17 -9.38
N GLU A 161 -5.54 6.50 -9.48
CA GLU A 161 -4.41 7.44 -9.57
C GLU A 161 -3.45 7.32 -8.38
N GLU A 162 -4.01 7.29 -7.17
CA GLU A 162 -3.21 7.13 -5.96
C GLU A 162 -2.57 5.73 -5.90
N GLY A 163 -3.28 4.71 -6.39
CA GLY A 163 -2.74 3.36 -6.53
C GLY A 163 -1.54 3.28 -7.47
N GLN A 164 -1.55 4.02 -8.59
CA GLN A 164 -0.39 4.12 -9.49
C GLN A 164 0.81 4.74 -8.78
N CYS A 165 0.59 5.81 -8.02
CA CYS A 165 1.65 6.46 -7.25
C CYS A 165 2.27 5.49 -6.22
N VAL A 166 1.43 4.74 -5.49
CA VAL A 166 1.88 3.72 -4.53
C VAL A 166 2.67 2.62 -5.22
N ALA A 167 2.21 2.12 -6.36
CA ALA A 167 2.90 1.08 -7.12
C ALA A 167 4.28 1.55 -7.62
N GLN A 168 4.36 2.74 -8.22
CA GLN A 168 5.62 3.32 -8.69
C GLN A 168 6.63 3.54 -7.54
N LEU A 169 6.15 4.02 -6.39
CA LEU A 169 6.99 4.20 -5.21
C LEU A 169 7.45 2.87 -4.60
N ALA A 170 6.56 1.87 -4.52
CA ALA A 170 6.91 0.54 -4.03
C ALA A 170 7.95 -0.13 -4.94
N GLU A 171 7.79 -0.02 -6.26
CA GLU A 171 8.74 -0.55 -7.23
C GLU A 171 10.09 0.19 -7.17
N ALA A 172 10.08 1.52 -7.08
CA ALA A 172 11.30 2.31 -6.90
C ALA A 172 12.02 1.99 -5.59
N LEU A 173 11.27 1.79 -4.50
CA LEU A 173 11.80 1.38 -3.20
C LEU A 173 12.38 -0.03 -3.26
N GLY A 174 11.70 -0.98 -3.91
CA GLY A 174 12.19 -2.34 -4.15
C GLY A 174 13.49 -2.35 -4.93
N ARG A 175 13.57 -1.63 -6.05
CA ARG A 175 14.80 -1.48 -6.84
C ARG A 175 15.95 -0.86 -6.05
N ALA A 176 15.69 0.22 -5.31
CA ALA A 176 16.71 0.86 -4.48
C ALA A 176 17.20 -0.08 -3.36
N SER A 177 16.29 -0.88 -2.80
CA SER A 177 16.60 -1.88 -1.78
C SER A 177 17.50 -2.99 -2.33
N MET A 178 17.17 -3.55 -3.49
CA MET A 178 18.01 -4.56 -4.16
C MET A 178 19.41 -4.03 -4.50
N GLN A 179 19.51 -2.79 -4.99
CA GLN A 179 20.80 -2.15 -5.25
C GLN A 179 21.63 -1.97 -3.97
N CYS A 180 20.97 -1.64 -2.85
CA CYS A 180 21.64 -1.51 -1.57
C CYS A 180 22.09 -2.87 -1.02
N CYS A 181 21.25 -3.92 -1.14
CA CYS A 181 21.62 -5.30 -0.81
C CYS A 181 22.85 -5.74 -1.58
N ALA A 182 22.92 -5.51 -2.91
CA ALA A 182 24.09 -5.88 -3.71
C ALA A 182 25.39 -5.21 -3.21
N ARG A 183 25.32 -3.95 -2.76
CA ARG A 183 26.50 -3.26 -2.20
C ARG A 183 26.86 -3.73 -0.80
N LEU A 184 25.87 -4.06 0.02
CA LEU A 184 26.10 -4.64 1.35
C LEU A 184 26.69 -6.04 1.23
N ASP A 185 26.22 -6.83 0.26
CA ASP A 185 26.74 -8.15 -0.06
C ASP A 185 28.21 -8.07 -0.46
N ALA A 186 28.53 -7.18 -1.40
CA ALA A 186 29.92 -6.93 -1.80
C ALA A 186 30.78 -6.49 -0.62
N HIS A 187 30.29 -5.56 0.22
CA HIS A 187 31.01 -5.12 1.43
C HIS A 187 31.31 -6.30 2.36
N LEU A 188 30.32 -7.16 2.63
CA LEU A 188 30.45 -8.30 3.55
C LEU A 188 31.42 -9.38 3.04
N HIS A 189 31.58 -9.51 1.72
CA HIS A 189 32.47 -10.49 1.09
C HIS A 189 33.85 -9.93 0.70
N THR A 190 34.11 -8.63 0.88
CA THR A 190 35.41 -8.02 0.56
C THR A 190 36.42 -8.36 1.66
N PRO A 191 37.58 -8.98 1.35
CA PRO A 191 38.70 -9.08 2.29
C PRO A 191 39.49 -7.76 2.35
N PRO A 192 40.07 -7.35 3.50
CA PRO A 192 40.06 -7.99 4.82
C PRO A 192 38.69 -7.86 5.52
N ALA A 193 38.54 -8.46 6.72
CA ALA A 193 37.26 -8.54 7.43
C ALA A 193 36.49 -7.19 7.43
N PRO A 194 35.21 -7.20 7.01
CA PRO A 194 34.46 -5.97 6.79
C PRO A 194 34.28 -5.19 8.08
N MET A 195 34.65 -3.90 8.05
CA MET A 195 34.35 -2.99 9.15
C MET A 195 32.83 -2.92 9.36
N HIS A 196 32.42 -2.95 10.63
CA HIS A 196 31.02 -2.87 11.05
C HIS A 196 30.12 -3.98 10.48
N ALA A 197 30.66 -5.20 10.27
CA ALA A 197 29.92 -6.35 9.74
C ALA A 197 28.56 -6.59 10.42
N PRO A 198 28.42 -6.54 11.77
CA PRO A 198 27.12 -6.77 12.42
C PRO A 198 26.06 -5.74 12.02
N THR A 199 26.44 -4.47 11.92
CA THR A 199 25.54 -3.40 11.48
C THR A 199 25.20 -3.55 10.01
N ALA A 200 26.18 -3.87 9.16
CA ALA A 200 25.95 -4.10 7.74
C ALA A 200 25.00 -5.29 7.51
N MET A 201 25.15 -6.39 8.26
CA MET A 201 24.22 -7.51 8.23
C MET A 201 22.81 -7.12 8.69
N ALA A 202 22.68 -6.34 9.77
CA ALA A 202 21.37 -5.86 10.24
C ALA A 202 20.68 -4.98 9.20
N VAL A 203 21.43 -4.07 8.56
CA VAL A 203 20.92 -3.26 7.45
C VAL A 203 20.56 -4.14 6.26
N TYR A 204 21.39 -5.13 5.91
CA TYR A 204 21.12 -6.06 4.81
C TYR A 204 19.80 -6.80 5.03
N ALA A 205 19.60 -7.40 6.20
CA ALA A 205 18.37 -8.12 6.53
C ALA A 205 17.13 -7.21 6.45
N CYS A 206 17.22 -6.00 7.01
CA CYS A 206 16.13 -5.03 6.98
C CYS A 206 15.79 -4.59 5.54
N VAL A 207 16.81 -4.27 4.74
CA VAL A 207 16.63 -3.84 3.34
C VAL A 207 16.13 -4.99 2.45
N ALA A 208 16.60 -6.22 2.68
CA ALA A 208 16.11 -7.39 1.97
C ALA A 208 14.63 -7.65 2.26
N LYS A 209 14.20 -7.47 3.51
CA LYS A 209 12.78 -7.57 3.88
C LYS A 209 11.94 -6.46 3.28
N ILE A 210 12.45 -5.22 3.25
CA ILE A 210 11.79 -4.10 2.53
C ILE A 210 11.61 -4.46 1.05
N ALA A 211 12.65 -4.99 0.38
CA ALA A 211 12.58 -5.41 -1.01
C ALA A 211 11.54 -6.52 -1.23
N ALA A 212 11.49 -7.51 -0.35
CA ALA A 212 10.52 -8.60 -0.41
C ALA A 212 9.07 -8.09 -0.27
N VAL A 213 8.81 -7.23 0.71
CA VAL A 213 7.48 -6.63 0.90
C VAL A 213 7.08 -5.80 -0.33
N CYS A 214 7.97 -4.94 -0.83
CA CYS A 214 7.70 -4.16 -2.05
C CYS A 214 7.40 -5.03 -3.27
N ARG A 215 8.12 -6.15 -3.46
CA ARG A 215 7.82 -7.11 -4.52
C ARG A 215 6.44 -7.73 -4.34
N SER A 216 6.11 -8.22 -3.14
CA SER A 216 4.79 -8.80 -2.88
C SER A 216 3.63 -7.82 -3.10
N MET A 217 3.86 -6.50 -2.93
CA MET A 217 2.85 -5.48 -3.22
C MET A 217 2.60 -5.33 -4.72
N CYS A 218 3.65 -5.50 -5.55
CA CYS A 218 3.59 -5.32 -7.00
C CYS A 218 3.26 -6.61 -7.76
N GLU A 219 3.71 -7.76 -7.27
CA GLU A 219 3.62 -9.07 -7.95
C GLU A 219 2.45 -9.90 -7.40
N GLU A 220 1.85 -10.71 -8.27
CA GLU A 220 0.91 -11.75 -7.85
C GLU A 220 1.65 -12.96 -7.27
N GLU A 221 1.82 -13.01 -5.96
CA GLU A 221 2.23 -14.26 -5.33
C GLU A 221 1.05 -15.23 -5.22
N HIS A 222 1.04 -16.22 -6.11
CA HIS A 222 0.34 -17.51 -6.05
C HIS A 222 -1.08 -17.49 -5.45
N GLY A 223 -2.07 -17.19 -6.29
CA GLY A 223 -3.41 -17.76 -6.23
C GLY A 223 -4.41 -17.19 -5.22
N SER A 224 -4.00 -16.33 -4.27
CA SER A 224 -4.94 -15.77 -3.27
C SER A 224 -4.88 -14.25 -3.07
N ARG A 225 -3.93 -13.55 -3.70
CA ARG A 225 -3.72 -12.11 -3.52
C ARG A 225 -3.98 -11.37 -4.83
N VAL A 226 -4.78 -10.32 -4.76
CA VAL A 226 -5.02 -9.41 -5.89
C VAL A 226 -3.87 -8.41 -5.88
N SER A 227 -2.99 -8.48 -6.88
CA SER A 227 -1.87 -7.55 -7.00
C SER A 227 -2.35 -6.10 -7.16
N LEU A 228 -1.46 -5.13 -6.90
CA LEU A 228 -1.77 -3.73 -7.18
C LEU A 228 -2.17 -3.52 -8.64
N GLN A 229 -1.52 -4.21 -9.59
CA GLN A 229 -1.80 -4.13 -11.02
C GLN A 229 -3.17 -4.68 -11.39
N GLN A 230 -3.56 -5.83 -10.84
CA GLN A 230 -4.89 -6.37 -11.10
C GLN A 230 -6.01 -5.50 -10.52
N LEU A 231 -5.84 -5.00 -9.30
CA LEU A 231 -6.84 -4.12 -8.71
C LEU A 231 -6.94 -2.84 -9.52
N GLN A 232 -5.80 -2.30 -9.93
CA GLN A 232 -5.72 -1.23 -10.90
C GLN A 232 -6.65 -1.57 -12.09
N ASP A 233 -6.38 -2.62 -12.87
CA ASP A 233 -7.15 -2.91 -14.11
C ASP A 233 -8.65 -3.01 -13.86
N VAL A 234 -9.04 -3.48 -12.67
CA VAL A 234 -10.43 -3.53 -12.23
C VAL A 234 -10.99 -2.11 -11.95
N LEU A 235 -10.26 -1.28 -11.21
CA LEU A 235 -10.65 0.10 -10.90
C LEU A 235 -10.78 0.94 -12.18
N GLU A 236 -9.86 0.80 -13.14
CA GLU A 236 -9.91 1.50 -14.42
C GLU A 236 -11.14 1.10 -15.24
N ARG A 237 -11.41 -0.20 -15.35
CA ARG A 237 -12.62 -0.71 -16.03
C ARG A 237 -13.90 -0.20 -15.36
N CYS A 238 -13.91 -0.08 -14.03
CA CYS A 238 -15.04 0.47 -13.30
C CYS A 238 -15.21 1.97 -13.51
N ALA A 239 -14.12 2.73 -13.57
CA ALA A 239 -14.16 4.16 -13.86
C ALA A 239 -14.70 4.47 -15.27
N ARG A 240 -14.41 3.62 -16.26
CA ARG A 240 -14.88 3.79 -17.65
C ARG A 240 -16.34 3.37 -17.90
N ARG A 241 -16.95 2.60 -16.99
CA ARG A 241 -18.30 2.02 -17.17
C ARG A 241 -19.42 2.81 -16.48
N VAL A 242 -19.07 3.86 -15.72
CA VAL A 242 -19.98 4.76 -15.02
C VAL A 242 -20.05 6.07 -15.79
#